data_AF-A0A1E4GCP0-F1
#
_entry.id   AF-A0A1E4GCP0-F1
#
_cell.length_a   1.000
_cell.length_b   1.000
_cell.length_c   1.000
_cell.angle_alpha   90.00
_cell.angle_beta   90.00
_cell.angle_gamma   90.00
#
_symmetry.space_group_name_H-M   'P 1'
#
loop_
_entity.id
_entity.type
_entity.pdbx_description
1 polymer ?
#
loop_
_entity_poly.entity_id
_entity_poly.type
_entity_poly.pdbx_seq_one_letter_code
_entity_poly.pdbx_strand_id
1 'polypeptide(L)'
;MAKLFDRLLGWMDNAAEARTRHIAHVAGRRSFLQKAGWALVGGAVLPMLPYDNSNGAAFARGLSEPDEIPEDCEYWRYCSLHGALCSQCGGSITQCPPGTTPSKVAWVGTCRNPNDGRDYLVSYNDCCGKAGSCGDGCSRQEGDRPGYRMGLASESSWCVANTPESGIHCTLAAVVGLAE
;
A
#
# COMPACT_ATOMS: atom_id res chain seq x y z
N MET A 1 5.91 -15.67 -65.41
CA MET A 1 6.20 -14.66 -64.35
C MET A 1 5.16 -13.54 -64.30
N ALA A 2 4.76 -12.93 -65.43
CA ALA A 2 3.77 -11.82 -65.45
C ALA A 2 2.43 -12.11 -64.72
N LYS A 3 1.81 -13.28 -64.98
CA LYS A 3 0.53 -13.67 -64.35
C LYS A 3 0.57 -13.81 -62.82
N LEU A 4 1.75 -14.03 -62.23
CA LEU A 4 1.91 -14.15 -60.77
C LEU A 4 1.97 -12.76 -60.13
N PHE A 5 2.65 -11.83 -60.80
CA PHE A 5 2.71 -10.42 -60.40
C PHE A 5 1.35 -9.74 -60.49
N ASP A 6 0.59 -9.97 -61.57
CA ASP A 6 -0.75 -9.40 -61.73
C ASP A 6 -1.73 -9.88 -60.64
N ARG A 7 -1.61 -11.15 -60.22
CA ARG A 7 -2.41 -11.70 -59.12
C ARG A 7 -2.03 -11.11 -57.77
N LEU A 8 -0.75 -10.85 -57.55
CA LEU A 8 -0.26 -10.25 -56.31
C LEU A 8 -0.67 -8.78 -56.19
N LEU A 9 -0.53 -8.01 -57.28
CA LEU A 9 -1.00 -6.62 -57.34
C LEU A 9 -2.51 -6.54 -57.15
N GLY A 10 -3.30 -7.37 -57.83
CA GLY A 10 -4.75 -7.41 -57.65
C GLY A 10 -5.17 -7.81 -56.23
N TRP A 11 -4.42 -8.68 -55.54
CA TRP A 11 -4.67 -8.98 -54.13
C TRP A 11 -4.37 -7.79 -53.22
N MET A 12 -3.26 -7.07 -53.46
CA MET A 12 -2.89 -5.87 -52.70
C MET A 12 -3.92 -4.75 -52.87
N ASP A 13 -4.41 -4.53 -54.09
CA ASP A 13 -5.43 -3.51 -54.37
C ASP A 13 -6.75 -3.83 -53.65
N ASN A 14 -7.20 -5.08 -53.72
CA ASN A 14 -8.40 -5.52 -53.00
C ASN A 14 -8.23 -5.42 -51.48
N ALA A 15 -7.04 -5.73 -50.95
CA ALA A 15 -6.75 -5.59 -49.53
C ALA A 15 -6.72 -4.12 -49.09
N ALA A 16 -6.15 -3.24 -49.90
CA ALA A 16 -6.13 -1.79 -49.66
C ALA A 16 -7.55 -1.19 -49.72
N GLU A 17 -8.36 -1.61 -50.68
CA GLU A 17 -9.76 -1.19 -50.80
C GLU A 17 -10.58 -1.64 -49.59
N ALA A 18 -10.46 -2.92 -49.19
CA ALA A 18 -11.16 -3.45 -48.03
C ALA A 18 -10.77 -2.71 -46.73
N ARG A 19 -9.48 -2.41 -46.56
CA ARG A 19 -8.95 -1.67 -45.40
C ARG A 19 -9.44 -0.23 -45.38
N THR A 20 -9.39 0.47 -46.51
CA THR A 20 -9.83 1.87 -46.61
C THR A 20 -11.33 2.01 -46.40
N ARG A 21 -12.15 1.10 -46.95
CA ARG A 21 -13.59 1.02 -46.65
C ARG A 21 -13.85 0.75 -45.17
N HIS A 22 -13.12 -0.18 -44.55
CA HIS A 22 -13.29 -0.47 -43.12
C HIS A 22 -12.94 0.74 -42.24
N ILE A 23 -11.84 1.44 -42.55
CA ILE A 23 -11.47 2.68 -41.86
C ILE A 23 -12.53 3.75 -42.07
N ALA A 24 -13.08 3.92 -43.28
CA ALA A 24 -14.16 4.88 -43.51
C ALA A 24 -15.43 4.57 -42.71
N HIS A 25 -15.75 3.29 -42.47
CA HIS A 25 -16.89 2.87 -41.66
C HIS A 25 -16.67 3.02 -40.15
N VAL A 26 -15.43 2.89 -39.66
CA VAL A 26 -15.12 2.84 -38.21
C VAL A 26 -14.46 4.13 -37.70
N ALA A 27 -13.67 4.83 -38.52
CA ALA A 27 -13.01 6.10 -38.20
C ALA A 27 -13.95 7.29 -38.35
N GLY A 28 -15.06 7.28 -37.62
CA GLY A 28 -15.92 8.45 -37.46
C GLY A 28 -15.39 9.39 -36.37
N ARG A 29 -15.66 10.70 -36.50
CA ARG A 29 -15.37 11.73 -35.48
C ARG A 29 -15.91 11.37 -34.08
N ARG A 30 -17.01 10.60 -34.03
CA ARG A 30 -17.63 10.10 -32.78
C ARG A 30 -16.77 9.05 -32.07
N SER A 31 -16.04 8.19 -32.78
CA SER A 31 -15.16 7.17 -32.17
C SER A 31 -13.91 7.80 -31.56
N PHE A 32 -13.33 8.79 -32.23
CA PHE A 32 -12.20 9.55 -31.69
C PHE A 32 -12.60 10.34 -30.43
N LEU A 33 -13.70 11.10 -30.49
CA LEU A 33 -14.19 11.87 -29.35
C LEU A 33 -14.56 10.98 -28.15
N GLN A 34 -15.15 9.80 -28.39
CA GLN A 34 -15.42 8.83 -27.33
C GLN A 34 -14.12 8.31 -26.69
N LYS A 35 -13.12 7.90 -27.49
CA LYS A 35 -11.85 7.40 -26.95
C LYS A 35 -11.05 8.49 -26.23
N ALA A 36 -11.01 9.69 -26.79
CA ALA A 36 -10.36 10.85 -26.16
C ALA A 36 -11.08 11.27 -24.86
N GLY A 37 -12.42 11.24 -24.86
CA GLY A 37 -13.23 11.51 -23.67
C GLY A 37 -13.01 10.47 -22.56
N TRP A 38 -12.97 9.18 -22.92
CA TRP A 38 -12.64 8.10 -21.97
C TRP A 38 -11.23 8.25 -21.40
N ALA A 39 -10.24 8.63 -22.22
CA ALA A 39 -8.88 8.87 -21.74
C ALA A 39 -8.80 10.08 -20.79
N LEU A 40 -9.53 11.16 -21.07
CA LEU A 40 -9.58 12.36 -20.23
C LEU A 40 -10.28 12.09 -18.89
N VAL A 41 -11.45 11.46 -18.90
CA VAL A 41 -12.17 11.11 -17.67
C VAL A 41 -11.39 10.05 -16.88
N GLY A 42 -10.87 9.03 -17.56
CA GLY A 42 -10.03 8.01 -16.93
C GLY A 42 -8.78 8.59 -16.27
N GLY A 43 -8.08 9.50 -16.95
CA GLY A 43 -6.90 10.18 -16.39
C GLY A 43 -7.22 11.13 -15.23
N ALA A 44 -8.40 11.74 -15.20
CA ALA A 44 -8.82 12.64 -14.11
C ALA A 44 -9.32 11.89 -12.87
N VAL A 45 -9.91 10.71 -13.01
CA VAL A 45 -10.44 9.91 -11.89
C VAL A 45 -9.38 9.00 -11.28
N LEU A 46 -8.40 8.52 -12.06
CA LEU A 46 -7.30 7.68 -11.57
C LEU A 46 -6.58 8.24 -10.31
N PRO A 47 -6.27 9.55 -10.20
CA PRO A 47 -5.64 10.10 -9.01
C PRO A 47 -6.59 10.32 -7.83
N MET A 48 -7.91 10.15 -8.00
CA MET A 48 -8.88 10.18 -6.88
C MET A 48 -9.07 8.80 -6.23
N LEU A 49 -8.55 7.72 -6.84
CA LEU A 49 -8.42 6.48 -6.10
C LEU A 49 -7.37 6.66 -5.00
N PRO A 50 -7.50 5.94 -3.87
CA PRO A 50 -6.48 5.94 -2.83
C PRO A 50 -5.13 5.65 -3.48
N TYR A 51 -4.27 6.67 -3.49
CA TYR A 51 -2.93 6.56 -4.04
C TYR A 51 -2.14 5.66 -3.09
N ASP A 52 -1.95 4.41 -3.49
CA ASP A 52 -1.10 3.47 -2.78
C ASP A 52 0.37 3.87 -3.00
N ASN A 53 0.94 4.55 -2.01
CA ASN A 53 2.34 4.93 -2.00
C ASN A 53 3.27 3.79 -1.52
N SER A 54 2.74 2.58 -1.30
CA SER A 54 3.53 1.41 -0.88
C SER A 54 4.44 0.87 -1.98
N ASN A 55 4.42 1.46 -3.18
CA ASN A 55 5.24 1.05 -4.33
C ASN A 55 4.99 -0.42 -4.72
N GLY A 56 3.76 -0.91 -4.53
CA GLY A 56 3.38 -2.31 -4.78
C GLY A 56 3.84 -3.28 -3.69
N ALA A 57 4.53 -2.80 -2.66
CA ALA A 57 4.81 -3.57 -1.47
C ALA A 57 3.64 -3.42 -0.50
N ALA A 58 2.55 -4.11 -0.79
CA ALA A 58 1.54 -4.43 0.20
C ALA A 58 2.20 -5.36 1.26
N PHE A 59 2.98 -4.77 2.16
CA PHE A 59 3.63 -5.45 3.26
C PHE A 59 2.55 -5.93 4.22
N ALA A 60 2.11 -7.20 4.10
CA ALA A 60 1.68 -8.05 5.23
C ALA A 60 0.84 -9.29 4.87
N ARG A 61 0.44 -9.55 3.62
CA ARG A 61 -0.38 -10.76 3.35
C ARG A 61 0.39 -12.10 3.39
N GLY A 62 1.72 -12.07 3.48
CA GLY A 62 2.56 -13.27 3.41
C GLY A 62 2.77 -14.04 4.72
N LEU A 63 2.41 -13.47 5.88
CA LEU A 63 2.65 -14.09 7.20
C LEU A 63 1.36 -14.46 7.93
N SER A 64 0.32 -14.84 7.16
CA SER A 64 -1.01 -15.21 7.64
C SER A 64 -1.49 -14.21 8.69
N GLU A 65 -2.07 -13.08 8.26
CA GLU A 65 -2.80 -12.26 9.22
C GLU A 65 -3.80 -13.17 9.95
N PRO A 66 -3.83 -13.13 11.29
CA PRO A 66 -4.67 -14.02 12.05
C PRO A 66 -6.14 -13.82 11.65
N ASP A 67 -6.91 -14.91 11.62
CA ASP A 67 -8.33 -14.87 11.24
C ASP A 67 -9.14 -13.91 12.13
N GLU A 68 -8.71 -13.78 13.38
CA GLU A 68 -9.20 -12.80 14.34
C GLU A 68 -8.09 -11.79 14.66
N ILE A 69 -8.44 -10.50 14.66
CA ILE A 69 -7.49 -9.42 14.93
C ILE A 69 -7.09 -9.48 16.41
N PRO A 70 -5.80 -9.68 16.76
CA PRO A 70 -5.38 -9.78 18.15
C PRO A 70 -5.50 -8.40 18.81
N GLU A 71 -6.30 -8.36 19.87
CA GLU A 71 -6.46 -7.21 20.75
C GLU A 71 -5.59 -7.30 22.01
N ASP A 72 -4.98 -8.46 22.26
CA ASP A 72 -4.06 -8.68 23.38
C ASP A 72 -2.65 -8.16 23.03
N CYS A 73 -2.07 -7.41 23.97
CA CYS A 73 -0.71 -6.88 23.93
C CYS A 73 0.36 -8.00 23.86
N GLU A 74 0.04 -9.22 24.31
CA GLU A 74 0.92 -10.39 24.26
C GLU A 74 1.10 -10.97 22.84
N TYR A 75 0.32 -10.52 21.86
CA TYR A 75 0.51 -10.95 20.48
C TYR A 75 1.95 -10.68 20.01
N TRP A 76 2.53 -11.67 19.32
CA TRP A 76 3.98 -11.71 19.08
C TRP A 76 4.51 -10.50 18.28
N ARG A 77 3.71 -9.93 17.37
CA ARG A 77 4.10 -8.73 16.61
C ARG A 77 4.12 -7.46 17.46
N TYR A 78 3.60 -7.49 18.68
CA TYR A 78 3.57 -6.34 19.58
C TYR A 78 4.72 -6.34 20.59
N CYS A 79 5.78 -7.15 20.37
CA CYS A 79 6.86 -7.35 21.33
C CYS A 79 7.59 -6.07 21.77
N SER A 80 7.59 -5.04 20.92
CA SER A 80 8.19 -3.72 21.16
C SER A 80 7.20 -2.59 20.87
N LEU A 81 5.88 -2.85 21.00
CA LEU A 81 4.85 -1.87 20.74
C LEU A 81 4.67 -0.94 21.96
N HIS A 82 4.56 0.36 21.68
CA HIS A 82 4.23 1.39 22.64
C HIS A 82 3.10 2.25 22.08
N GLY A 83 2.02 2.43 22.85
CA GLY A 83 0.85 3.21 22.44
C GLY A 83 -0.42 2.35 22.40
N ALA A 84 -1.47 2.82 21.72
CA ALA A 84 -2.69 2.03 21.54
C ALA A 84 -2.64 1.20 20.27
N LEU A 85 -3.32 0.05 20.27
CA LEU A 85 -3.40 -0.81 19.10
C LEU A 85 -4.37 -0.21 18.07
N CYS A 86 -3.92 0.00 16.82
CA CYS A 86 -4.79 0.53 15.78
C CYS A 86 -5.99 -0.37 15.42
N SER A 87 -5.88 -1.67 15.71
CA SER A 87 -6.98 -2.63 15.58
C SER A 87 -8.21 -2.24 16.42
N GLN A 88 -8.00 -1.65 17.60
CA GLN A 88 -9.07 -1.20 18.49
C GLN A 88 -9.69 0.13 18.05
N CYS A 89 -9.18 0.74 16.98
CA CYS A 89 -9.50 2.10 16.56
C CYS A 89 -10.18 2.17 15.19
N GLY A 90 -10.64 1.04 14.65
CA GLY A 90 -11.18 0.95 13.30
C GLY A 90 -10.12 0.87 12.21
N GLY A 91 -8.86 0.59 12.57
CA GLY A 91 -7.81 0.17 11.67
C GLY A 91 -7.64 -1.35 11.68
N SER A 92 -6.47 -1.82 11.25
CA SER A 92 -6.02 -3.21 11.41
C SER A 92 -4.63 -3.23 12.05
N ILE A 93 -4.01 -4.41 12.13
CA ILE A 93 -2.62 -4.57 12.57
C ILE A 93 -1.67 -3.73 11.68
N THR A 94 -2.00 -3.59 10.40
CA THR A 94 -1.10 -3.02 9.38
C THR A 94 -1.70 -1.87 8.59
N GLN A 95 -2.92 -1.44 8.94
CA GLN A 95 -3.62 -0.34 8.28
C GLN A 95 -4.17 0.68 9.28
N CYS A 96 -3.88 1.96 9.04
CA CYS A 96 -4.37 3.04 9.87
C CYS A 96 -5.89 3.20 9.82
N PRO A 97 -6.52 3.63 10.93
CA PRO A 97 -7.92 4.03 10.95
C PRO A 97 -8.25 5.18 9.97
N PRO A 98 -9.49 5.26 9.48
CA PRO A 98 -9.93 6.37 8.64
C PRO A 98 -9.67 7.75 9.26
N GLY A 99 -9.12 8.65 8.46
CA GLY A 99 -8.80 10.02 8.88
C GLY A 99 -7.54 10.13 9.75
N THR A 100 -6.69 9.09 9.75
CA THR A 100 -5.31 9.17 10.25
C THR A 100 -4.34 8.78 9.15
N THR A 101 -3.08 9.18 9.27
CA THR A 101 -2.03 8.88 8.28
C THR A 101 -0.87 8.16 8.94
N PRO A 102 -0.30 7.10 8.33
CA PRO A 102 0.86 6.43 8.91
C PRO A 102 2.04 7.39 9.02
N SER A 103 2.83 7.22 10.07
CA SER A 103 4.03 8.00 10.34
C SER A 103 5.04 7.83 9.20
N LYS A 104 5.76 8.91 8.87
CA LYS A 104 6.83 8.87 7.85
C LYS A 104 8.07 8.13 8.33
N VAL A 105 8.22 8.00 9.65
CA VAL A 105 9.33 7.33 10.32
C VAL A 105 8.77 6.34 11.34
N ALA A 106 9.53 5.29 11.64
CA ALA A 106 9.12 4.21 12.54
C ALA A 106 10.32 3.71 13.34
N TRP A 107 10.04 3.11 14.50
CA TRP A 107 10.99 2.23 15.17
C TRP A 107 10.75 0.80 14.72
N VAL A 108 11.73 -0.05 14.99
CA VAL A 108 11.65 -1.47 14.69
C VAL A 108 11.90 -2.30 15.95
N GLY A 109 11.31 -3.48 15.99
CA GLY A 109 11.59 -4.51 16.98
C GLY A 109 11.86 -5.85 16.29
N THR A 110 12.69 -6.68 16.92
CA THR A 110 12.91 -8.05 16.49
C THR A 110 12.04 -8.97 17.35
N CYS A 111 10.96 -9.48 16.77
CA CYS A 111 9.97 -10.29 17.48
C CYS A 111 10.02 -11.76 17.03
N ARG A 112 10.00 -12.68 17.99
CA ARG A 112 9.93 -14.13 17.74
C ARG A 112 8.50 -14.54 17.44
N ASN A 113 8.24 -15.12 16.26
CA ASN A 113 6.96 -15.72 15.93
C ASN A 113 6.87 -17.14 16.53
N PRO A 114 5.90 -17.43 17.42
CA PRO A 114 5.78 -18.75 18.05
C PRO A 114 5.33 -19.86 17.08
N ASN A 115 4.74 -19.51 15.93
CA ASN A 115 4.21 -20.49 14.98
C ASN A 115 5.30 -21.20 14.18
N ASP A 116 6.40 -20.49 13.86
CA ASP A 116 7.53 -21.00 13.08
C ASP A 116 8.86 -20.94 13.84
N GLY A 117 8.88 -20.31 15.01
CA GLY A 117 10.07 -20.15 15.82
C GLY A 117 11.11 -19.20 15.21
N ARG A 118 10.76 -18.32 14.28
CA ARG A 118 11.70 -17.40 13.60
C ARG A 118 11.57 -15.97 14.12
N ASP A 119 12.66 -15.24 14.05
CA ASP A 119 12.70 -13.81 14.40
C ASP A 119 12.38 -12.95 13.18
N TYR A 120 11.44 -12.03 13.35
CA TYR A 120 11.02 -11.09 12.31
C TYR A 120 11.30 -9.66 12.74
N LEU A 121 11.70 -8.84 11.77
CA LEU A 121 11.75 -7.40 11.92
C LEU A 121 10.33 -6.84 11.74
N VAL A 122 9.80 -6.25 12.81
CA VAL A 122 8.50 -5.57 12.83
C VAL A 122 8.74 -4.06 12.86
N SER A 123 8.14 -3.34 11.90
CA SER A 123 8.09 -1.88 11.88
C SER A 123 6.84 -1.41 12.61
N TYR A 124 7.04 -0.50 13.54
CA TYR A 124 5.97 0.13 14.30
C TYR A 124 5.79 1.56 13.80
N ASN A 125 4.69 1.76 13.07
CA ASN A 125 4.32 3.06 12.55
C ASN A 125 3.15 3.60 13.37
N ASP A 126 3.32 4.80 13.92
CA ASP A 126 2.21 5.51 14.52
C ASP A 126 1.22 5.94 13.43
N CYS A 127 -0.07 5.93 13.71
CA CYS A 127 -1.08 6.60 12.93
C CYS A 127 -1.30 8.00 13.50
N CYS A 128 -1.05 9.01 12.66
CA CYS A 128 -0.92 10.41 13.01
C CYS A 128 -2.14 11.24 12.55
N GLY A 129 -2.25 12.47 13.07
CA GLY A 129 -3.23 13.47 12.65
C GLY A 129 -4.51 13.54 13.48
N LYS A 130 -4.67 12.63 14.44
CA LYS A 130 -5.68 12.74 15.51
C LYS A 130 -4.98 12.65 16.85
N ALA A 131 -5.09 13.71 17.66
CA ALA A 131 -4.54 13.71 19.00
C ALA A 131 -5.45 12.91 19.96
N GLY A 132 -4.84 12.06 20.78
CA GLY A 132 -5.53 11.24 21.77
C GLY A 132 -5.59 9.77 21.36
N SER A 133 -5.25 8.90 22.31
CA SER A 133 -5.39 7.46 22.17
C SER A 133 -6.86 7.08 21.99
N CYS A 134 -7.14 6.19 21.05
CA CYS A 134 -8.47 5.64 20.79
C CYS A 134 -8.79 4.37 21.59
N GLY A 135 -7.78 3.73 22.19
CA GLY A 135 -7.91 2.47 22.91
C GLY A 135 -7.00 2.38 24.13
N ASP A 136 -6.98 1.20 24.73
CA ASP A 136 -6.13 0.92 25.88
C ASP A 136 -4.66 0.88 25.46
N GLY A 137 -3.79 1.34 26.37
CA GLY A 137 -2.36 1.37 26.13
C GLY A 137 -1.74 -0.02 26.21
N CYS A 138 -0.93 -0.36 25.21
CA CYS A 138 -0.03 -1.50 25.19
C CYS A 138 1.42 -0.98 25.26
N SER A 139 2.22 -1.58 26.14
CA SER A 139 3.63 -1.23 26.30
C SER A 139 4.45 -2.48 26.52
N ARG A 140 5.18 -2.89 25.49
CA ARG A 140 6.18 -3.95 25.53
C ARG A 140 7.48 -3.41 24.97
N GLN A 141 8.60 -3.85 25.55
CA GLN A 141 9.91 -3.22 25.34
C GLN A 141 10.99 -4.26 25.04
N GLU A 142 10.65 -5.39 24.39
CA GLU A 142 11.67 -6.34 23.97
C GLU A 142 12.63 -5.68 22.98
N GLY A 143 13.92 -5.74 23.31
CA GLY A 143 14.98 -5.13 22.49
C GLY A 143 15.00 -3.60 22.45
N ASP A 144 14.09 -2.93 23.18
CA ASP A 144 13.96 -1.47 23.19
C ASP A 144 15.23 -0.78 23.71
N ARG A 145 15.49 0.42 23.22
CA ARG A 145 16.68 1.20 23.56
C ARG A 145 16.32 2.67 23.76
N PRO A 146 17.07 3.41 24.59
CA PRO A 146 16.83 4.85 24.72
C PRO A 146 17.09 5.61 23.42
N GLY A 147 16.60 6.85 23.33
CA GLY A 147 16.63 7.67 22.11
C GLY A 147 18.01 7.91 21.45
N TYR A 148 19.13 7.66 22.13
CA TYR A 148 20.43 7.67 21.45
C TYR A 148 20.58 6.53 20.41
N ARG A 149 19.68 5.52 20.44
CA ARG A 149 19.46 4.53 19.38
C ARG A 149 18.04 4.65 18.84
N MET A 150 17.74 5.78 18.19
CA MET A 150 16.40 6.12 17.72
C MET A 150 15.66 4.97 17.04
N GLY A 151 16.27 4.22 16.09
CA GLY A 151 15.56 3.15 15.38
C GLY A 151 14.99 2.02 16.26
N LEU A 152 15.38 1.95 17.54
CA LEU A 152 14.90 0.98 18.52
C LEU A 152 14.26 1.66 19.73
N ALA A 153 13.84 2.93 19.63
CA ALA A 153 13.32 3.71 20.76
C ALA A 153 11.79 3.86 20.68
N SER A 154 11.08 2.92 21.28
CA SER A 154 9.62 2.81 21.23
C SER A 154 8.90 3.99 21.91
N GLU A 155 9.46 4.54 22.98
CA GLU A 155 8.85 5.64 23.75
C GLU A 155 8.95 7.03 23.06
N SER A 156 9.60 7.11 21.90
CA SER A 156 9.73 8.37 21.16
C SER A 156 8.46 8.67 20.36
N SER A 157 8.21 9.95 20.04
CA SER A 157 7.12 10.31 19.13
C SER A 157 7.53 10.07 17.68
N TRP A 158 6.89 9.11 17.01
CA TRP A 158 7.21 8.77 15.62
C TRP A 158 6.35 9.51 14.59
N CYS A 159 5.30 10.21 15.04
CA CYS A 159 4.61 11.23 14.25
C CYS A 159 5.39 12.55 14.10
N VAL A 160 6.60 12.68 14.65
CA VAL A 160 7.42 13.92 14.59
C VAL A 160 7.71 14.39 13.16
N ALA A 161 7.76 13.48 12.19
CA ALA A 161 7.99 13.79 10.79
C ALA A 161 6.68 14.06 10.00
N ASN A 162 5.52 13.93 10.63
CA ASN A 162 4.21 14.23 10.04
C ASN A 162 3.83 15.66 10.42
N THR A 163 4.18 16.64 9.60
CA THR A 163 3.80 18.04 9.79
C THR A 163 2.67 18.43 8.83
N PRO A 164 1.63 19.14 9.29
CA PRO A 164 1.41 19.67 10.64
C PRO A 164 0.81 18.65 11.65
N GLU A 165 0.56 17.42 11.20
CA GLU A 165 -0.23 16.39 11.88
C GLU A 165 0.59 15.50 12.86
N SER A 166 1.18 16.08 13.91
CA SER A 166 2.09 15.33 14.80
C SER A 166 1.42 14.56 15.94
N GLY A 167 0.09 14.65 16.08
CA GLY A 167 -0.65 13.94 17.13
C GLY A 167 -0.68 12.43 16.87
N ILE A 168 -0.25 11.64 17.86
CA ILE A 168 -0.27 10.18 17.84
C ILE A 168 -1.67 9.68 18.23
N HIS A 169 -2.23 8.76 17.44
CA HIS A 169 -3.53 8.16 17.67
C HIS A 169 -3.44 6.70 18.14
N CYS A 170 -2.67 5.87 17.42
CA CYS A 170 -2.47 4.45 17.66
C CYS A 170 -1.20 3.98 16.91
N THR A 171 -0.81 2.72 17.08
CA THR A 171 0.41 2.12 16.53
C THR A 171 0.08 0.86 15.72
N LEU A 172 0.68 0.76 14.52
CA LEU A 172 0.66 -0.42 13.65
C LEU A 172 1.83 -1.36 13.96
N ALA A 173 1.72 -2.63 13.57
CA ALA A 173 2.79 -3.63 13.69
C ALA A 173 2.96 -4.40 12.36
N ALA A 174 3.68 -3.78 11.43
CA ALA A 174 3.90 -4.33 10.09
C ALA A 174 5.18 -5.17 10.06
N VAL A 175 5.08 -6.43 9.63
CA VAL A 175 6.28 -7.25 9.43
C VAL A 175 6.98 -6.83 8.15
N VAL A 176 8.26 -6.46 8.27
CA VAL A 176 9.10 -6.02 7.15
C VAL A 176 9.86 -7.19 6.54
N GLY A 177 10.27 -8.15 7.36
CA GLY A 177 11.03 -9.32 6.91
C GLY A 177 11.56 -10.15 8.06
N LEU A 178 12.38 -11.13 7.72
CA LEU A 178 13.13 -11.92 8.71
C LEU A 178 14.28 -11.10 9.27
N ALA A 179 14.58 -11.27 10.54
CA ALA A 179 15.72 -10.64 11.20
C ALA A 179 17.03 -11.45 11.08
N GLU A 180 17.00 -12.55 10.31
CA GLU A 180 18.10 -13.49 10.02
C GLU A 180 19.34 -12.82 9.42
#